data_AF-A0A6N7GFM7-F1
#
_entry.id   AF-A0A6N7GFM7-F1
#
_cell.length_a   1.000
_cell.length_b   1.000
_cell.length_c   1.000
_cell.angle_alpha   90.00
_cell.angle_beta   90.00
_cell.angle_gamma   90.00
#
_symmetry.space_group_name_H-M   'P 1'
#
loop_
_entity.id
_entity.type
_entity.pdbx_description
1 polymer ?
#
loop_
_entity_poly.entity_id
_entity_poly.type
_entity_poly.pdbx_seq_one_letter_code
_entity_poly.pdbx_strand_id
1 'polypeptide(L)'
;MTQVTWRAPDDVVERARQAAAHEGRSLNEYLTRLARAATDPELAGSDVERVRERLARAGLLVPSGPAQRRPDPAAVARARRQAGRGTPLSDLVAEGRG
;
A
#
# COMPACT_ATOMS: atom_id res chain seq x y z
N MET A 1 -19.28 -27.05 3.59
CA MET A 1 -18.23 -26.98 2.55
C MET A 1 -18.84 -27.45 1.26
N THR A 2 -18.69 -26.66 0.19
CA THR A 2 -19.21 -27.00 -1.14
C THR A 2 -18.01 -27.33 -2.04
N GLN A 3 -18.05 -28.46 -2.73
CA GLN A 3 -17.01 -28.84 -3.67
C GLN A 3 -17.29 -28.22 -5.03
N VAL A 4 -16.28 -27.56 -5.61
CA VAL A 4 -16.34 -26.99 -6.96
C VAL A 4 -15.29 -27.70 -7.81
N THR A 5 -15.70 -28.18 -8.98
CA THR A 5 -14.81 -28.72 -9.99
C THR A 5 -14.90 -27.85 -11.22
N TRP A 6 -13.75 -27.35 -11.68
CA TRP A 6 -13.68 -26.44 -12.82
C TRP A 6 -12.69 -26.98 -13.86
N ARG A 7 -13.04 -26.83 -15.14
CA ARG A 7 -12.17 -27.09 -16.28
C ARG A 7 -11.62 -25.77 -16.79
N ALA A 8 -10.30 -25.63 -16.75
CA ALA A 8 -9.56 -24.48 -17.23
C ALA A 8 -8.50 -24.93 -18.24
N PRO A 9 -8.05 -24.06 -19.16
CA PRO A 9 -6.84 -24.30 -19.94
C PRO A 9 -5.63 -24.59 -19.04
N ASP A 10 -4.77 -25.52 -19.45
CA ASP A 10 -3.62 -25.96 -18.64
C ASP A 10 -2.67 -24.80 -18.28
N ASP A 11 -2.48 -23.85 -19.20
CA ASP A 11 -1.64 -22.68 -18.99
C ASP A 11 -2.15 -21.78 -17.86
N VAL A 12 -3.47 -21.72 -17.65
CA VAL A 12 -4.09 -20.95 -16.56
C VAL A 12 -3.84 -21.65 -15.23
N VAL A 13 -3.98 -22.98 -15.20
CA VAL A 13 -3.75 -23.79 -13.99
C VAL A 13 -2.29 -23.71 -13.56
N GLU A 14 -1.35 -23.79 -14.51
CA GLU A 14 0.07 -23.72 -14.21
C GLU A 14 0.50 -22.33 -13.72
N ARG A 15 -0.02 -21.25 -14.30
CA ARG A 15 0.22 -19.90 -13.79
C ARG A 15 -0.31 -19.71 -12.38
N ALA A 16 -1.51 -20.21 -12.08
CA ALA A 16 -2.08 -20.16 -10.74
C ALA A 16 -1.26 -20.98 -9.72
N ARG A 17 -0.73 -22.14 -10.13
CA ARG A 17 0.16 -22.97 -9.31
C ARG A 17 1.47 -22.23 -8.98
N GLN A 18 2.08 -21.58 -9.96
CA GLN A 18 3.30 -20.79 -9.76
C GLN A 18 3.07 -19.61 -8.81
N ALA A 19 1.96 -18.88 -8.98
CA ALA A 19 1.60 -17.78 -8.09
C ALA A 19 1.36 -18.26 -6.65
N ALA A 20 0.62 -19.36 -6.48
CA ALA A 20 0.40 -19.97 -5.16
C ALA A 20 1.72 -20.40 -4.49
N ALA A 21 2.63 -21.02 -5.25
CA ALA A 21 3.94 -21.43 -4.75
C ALA A 21 4.81 -20.24 -4.33
N HIS A 22 4.79 -19.14 -5.11
CA HIS A 22 5.52 -17.91 -4.76
C HIS A 22 5.04 -17.30 -3.43
N GLU A 23 3.75 -17.45 -3.12
CA GLU A 23 3.16 -17.00 -1.85
C GLU A 23 3.22 -18.05 -0.73
N GLY A 24 3.85 -19.22 -0.97
CA GLY A 24 3.98 -20.30 0.01
C GLY A 24 2.65 -20.99 0.34
N ARG A 25 1.68 -20.99 -0.58
CA ARG A 25 0.31 -21.48 -0.35
C ARG A 25 -0.03 -22.65 -1.24
N SER A 26 -1.01 -23.44 -0.80
CA SER A 26 -1.62 -24.46 -1.66
C SER A 26 -2.45 -23.81 -2.77
N LEU A 27 -2.58 -24.48 -3.92
CA LEU A 27 -3.40 -24.00 -5.02
C LEU A 27 -4.87 -23.78 -4.60
N ASN A 28 -5.41 -24.67 -3.76
CA ASN A 28 -6.78 -24.55 -3.29
C ASN A 28 -6.99 -23.34 -2.36
N GLU A 29 -6.02 -23.06 -1.48
CA GLU A 29 -6.05 -21.86 -0.63
C GLU A 29 -5.95 -20.57 -1.47
N TYR A 30 -5.06 -20.57 -2.47
CA TYR A 30 -4.90 -19.46 -3.39
C TYR A 30 -6.20 -19.17 -4.17
N LEU A 31 -6.81 -20.19 -4.78
CA LEU A 31 -8.07 -20.06 -5.51
C LEU A 31 -9.23 -19.65 -4.59
N THR A 32 -9.26 -20.14 -3.35
CA THR A 32 -10.26 -19.72 -2.36
C THR A 32 -10.13 -18.23 -2.02
N ARG A 33 -8.90 -17.74 -1.86
CA ARG A 33 -8.64 -16.30 -1.67
C ARG A 33 -9.03 -15.48 -2.89
N LEU A 34 -8.70 -15.95 -4.08
CA LEU A 34 -9.07 -15.29 -5.33
C LEU A 34 -10.59 -15.18 -5.46
N ALA A 35 -11.32 -16.27 -5.20
CA ALA A 35 -12.78 -16.28 -5.22
C ALA A 35 -13.37 -15.32 -4.17
N ARG A 36 -12.81 -15.30 -2.95
CA ARG A 36 -13.21 -14.35 -1.90
C ARG A 36 -12.98 -12.91 -2.33
N ALA A 37 -11.82 -12.58 -2.88
CA ALA A 37 -11.50 -11.25 -3.42
C ALA A 37 -12.44 -10.85 -4.56
N ALA A 38 -12.83 -11.79 -5.43
CA ALA A 38 -13.77 -11.53 -6.52
C ALA A 38 -15.20 -11.28 -6.03
N THR A 39 -15.57 -11.81 -4.87
CA THR A 39 -16.92 -11.66 -4.28
C THR A 39 -17.02 -10.62 -3.17
N ASP A 40 -15.88 -10.21 -2.59
CA ASP A 40 -15.79 -9.27 -1.48
C ASP A 40 -14.66 -8.27 -1.74
N PRO A 41 -14.99 -7.01 -2.09
CA PRO A 41 -14.04 -5.94 -2.35
C PRO A 41 -13.09 -5.63 -1.17
N GLU A 42 -13.44 -6.02 0.07
CA GLU A 42 -12.55 -5.87 1.24
C GLU A 42 -11.37 -6.86 1.22
N LEU A 43 -11.47 -7.93 0.44
CA LEU A 43 -10.54 -9.07 0.45
C LEU A 43 -9.61 -9.11 -0.76
N ALA A 44 -9.71 -8.15 -1.69
CA ALA A 44 -8.80 -8.03 -2.81
C ALA A 44 -7.46 -7.41 -2.37
N GLY A 45 -6.34 -8.09 -2.68
CA GLY A 45 -4.99 -7.54 -2.60
C GLY A 45 -4.09 -8.02 -1.45
N SER A 46 -2.79 -7.82 -1.65
CA SER A 46 -1.72 -7.92 -0.65
C SER A 46 -2.04 -7.09 0.61
N ASP A 47 -1.40 -7.37 1.74
CA ASP A 47 -1.60 -6.58 2.98
C ASP A 47 -1.38 -5.07 2.74
N VAL A 48 -0.43 -4.73 1.85
CA VAL A 48 -0.13 -3.35 1.45
C VAL A 48 -1.27 -2.72 0.64
N GLU A 49 -1.88 -3.48 -0.28
CA GLU A 49 -3.06 -3.03 -1.04
C GLU A 49 -4.26 -2.82 -0.11
N ARG A 50 -4.53 -3.75 0.82
CA ARG A 50 -5.59 -3.59 1.83
C ARG A 50 -5.40 -2.36 2.71
N VAL A 51 -4.17 -2.06 3.13
CA VAL A 51 -3.87 -0.83 3.89
C VAL A 51 -4.11 0.41 3.01
N ARG A 52 -3.71 0.39 1.75
CA ARG A 52 -3.99 1.48 0.80
C ARG A 52 -5.50 1.69 0.61
N GLU A 53 -6.27 0.63 0.37
CA GLU A 53 -7.72 0.69 0.22
C GLU A 53 -8.39 1.35 1.45
N ARG A 54 -8.00 0.94 2.66
CA ARG A 54 -8.50 1.52 3.91
C ARG A 54 -8.19 3.01 4.02
N LEU A 55 -6.95 3.40 3.73
CA LEU A 55 -6.54 4.81 3.75
C LEU A 55 -7.26 5.62 2.67
N ALA A 56 -7.54 5.03 1.50
CA ALA A 56 -8.30 5.66 0.42
C ALA A 56 -9.72 6.02 0.90
N ARG A 57 -10.41 5.07 1.51
CA ARG A 57 -11.78 5.26 2.01
C ARG A 57 -11.89 6.25 3.16
N ALA A 58 -10.85 6.34 3.98
CA ALA A 58 -10.76 7.34 5.03
C ALA A 58 -10.43 8.75 4.51
N GLY A 59 -10.22 8.92 3.20
CA GLY A 59 -9.79 10.20 2.62
C GLY A 59 -8.36 10.59 3.00
N LEU A 60 -7.55 9.63 3.47
CA LEU A 60 -6.18 9.85 3.96
C LEU A 60 -5.11 9.63 2.89
N LEU A 61 -5.50 9.18 1.69
CA LEU A 61 -4.59 9.11 0.55
C LEU A 61 -4.61 10.41 -0.25
N VAL A 62 -3.41 10.95 -0.46
CA VAL A 62 -3.16 11.99 -1.45
C VAL A 62 -2.87 11.30 -2.79
N PRO A 63 -3.44 11.78 -3.92
CA PRO A 63 -3.10 11.28 -5.23
C PRO A 63 -1.58 11.30 -5.44
N SER A 64 -1.04 10.21 -5.99
CA SER A 64 0.38 10.20 -6.35
C SER A 64 0.61 11.24 -7.46
N GLY A 65 1.41 12.26 -7.14
CA GLY A 65 1.85 13.25 -8.11
C GLY A 65 2.91 12.68 -9.07
N PRO A 66 3.34 13.47 -10.06
CA PRO A 66 4.42 13.09 -10.96
C PRO A 66 5.69 12.73 -10.19
N ALA A 67 6.49 11.83 -10.74
CA ALA A 67 7.75 11.40 -10.14
C ALA A 67 8.65 12.62 -9.87
N GLN A 68 8.91 12.88 -8.59
CA GLN A 68 9.77 13.99 -8.15
C GLN A 68 11.22 13.52 -8.08
N ARG A 69 12.15 14.36 -8.54
CA ARG A 69 13.58 14.10 -8.35
C ARG A 69 13.94 14.37 -6.89
N ARG A 70 14.61 13.42 -6.24
CA ARG A 70 15.09 13.61 -4.87
C ARG A 70 16.02 14.84 -4.81
N PRO A 71 15.80 15.78 -3.89
CA PRO A 71 16.68 16.93 -3.73
C PRO A 71 18.11 16.52 -3.37
N ASP A 72 19.08 17.33 -3.77
CA ASP A 72 20.49 17.16 -3.38
C ASP A 72 20.62 17.13 -1.83
N PRO A 73 21.21 16.07 -1.25
CA PRO A 73 21.41 15.95 0.19
C PRO A 73 22.13 17.15 0.82
N ALA A 74 23.12 17.75 0.12
CA ALA A 74 23.87 18.87 0.65
C ALA A 74 22.99 20.15 0.74
N ALA A 75 22.18 20.39 -0.29
CA ALA A 75 21.19 21.46 -0.28
C ALA A 75 20.17 21.30 0.85
N VAL A 76 19.67 20.08 1.09
CA VAL A 76 18.75 19.77 2.20
C VAL A 76 19.41 20.02 3.55
N ALA A 77 20.66 19.58 3.75
CA ALA A 77 21.39 19.79 5.00
C ALA A 77 21.60 21.28 5.30
N ARG A 78 21.90 22.09 4.27
CA ARG A 78 22.03 23.55 4.41
C ARG A 78 20.70 24.19 4.79
N ALA A 79 19.62 23.84 4.11
CA ALA A 79 18.28 24.36 4.40
C ALA A 79 17.85 24.02 5.84
N ARG A 80 18.11 22.79 6.30
CA ARG A 80 17.83 22.36 7.68
C ARG A 80 18.56 23.21 8.72
N ARG A 81 19.86 23.50 8.50
CA ARG A 81 20.64 24.36 9.42
C ARG A 81 20.11 25.80 9.46
N GLN A 82 19.66 26.33 8.32
CA GLN A 82 19.08 27.67 8.25
C GLN A 82 17.73 27.73 8.97
N ALA A 83 16.85 26.75 8.75
CA ALA A 83 15.55 26.65 9.43
C ALA A 83 15.70 26.58 10.95
N GLY A 84 16.73 25.87 11.46
CA GLY A 84 17.02 25.78 12.89
C GLY A 84 17.52 27.07 13.56
N ARG A 85 17.75 28.15 12.80
CA ARG A 85 18.13 29.48 13.33
C ARG A 85 16.96 30.46 13.41
N GLY A 86 15.79 30.09 12.89
CA GLY A 86 14.58 30.92 12.95
C GLY A 86 13.89 30.85 14.31
N THR A 87 12.74 31.50 14.42
CA THR A 87 11.90 31.45 15.62
C THR A 87 11.49 30.01 15.93
N PRO A 88 11.79 29.50 17.13
CA PRO A 88 11.32 28.20 17.58
C PRO A 88 9.80 28.09 17.49
N LEU A 89 9.29 26.92 17.07
CA LEU A 89 7.85 26.65 17.03
C LEU A 89 7.20 26.82 18.41
N SER A 90 7.94 26.54 19.48
CA SER A 90 7.51 26.74 20.87
C SER A 90 7.09 28.18 21.13
N ASP A 91 7.85 29.14 20.60
CA ASP A 91 7.69 30.56 20.88
C ASP A 91 6.45 31.09 20.14
N LEU A 92 6.25 30.65 18.89
CA LEU A 92 5.05 30.95 18.11
C LEU A 92 3.77 30.38 18.73
N VAL A 93 3.84 29.16 19.29
CA VAL A 93 2.70 28.53 19.98
C VAL A 93 2.39 29.23 21.30
N ALA A 94 3.43 29.71 22.01
CA ALA A 94 3.26 30.46 23.24
C ALA A 94 2.61 31.83 22.99
N GLU A 95 3.05 32.58 21.97
CA GLU A 95 2.44 33.85 21.57
C GLU A 95 0.99 33.69 21.11
N GLY A 96 0.66 32.65 20.32
CA GLY A 96 -0.68 32.43 19.78
C GLY A 96 -1.73 31.91 20.78
N ARG A 97 -1.33 31.61 22.02
CA ARG A 97 -2.24 31.15 23.11
C ARG A 97 -2.47 32.22 24.19
N GLY A 98 -1.89 33.40 24.02
CA GLY A 98 -2.09 34.58 24.88
C GLY A 98 -3.35 35.36 24.53
#